data_AF-T1F5T8-F1
#
_entry.id   AF-T1F5T8-F1
#
_cell.length_a   1.000
_cell.length_b   1.000
_cell.length_c   1.000
_cell.angle_alpha   90.00
_cell.angle_beta   90.00
_cell.angle_gamma   90.00
#
_symmetry.space_group_name_H-M   'P 1'
#
loop_
_entity.id
_entity.type
_entity.pdbx_description
1 polymer ?
#
loop_
_entity_poly.entity_id
_entity_poly.type
_entity_poly.pdbx_seq_one_letter_code
_entity_poly.pdbx_strand_id
1 'polypeptide(L)'
;MLGDLNGHVGADADGYEGVHGGWRYGIQNEEGRRVLELADAQSMVVGNTWFTRGPARLITYKSEDHRSMIDYILVRAKHRRYVRNVKAIPGMLQHSMAVMDVASKEMGRRKKDKFETKKKKKMFPRNNLVTNSYCLKLKKFSTEDDDVDRNRDNTMMKLGLLNVRSLSNKSVVIYDALLHNKIDVMVLTETWHRASNDDSVKSALPPGYGYDDAVREFDPAHGGLIVMVKDVYSLRRLDIPKLTSFECLCVQISMANTPVILMAIYRPGSKGADKLFFDELGHVVEGLIVNNVPLLIAGDFNIHLEDADDLNAKRMEDFFATFDMIRFVHGPTHVKNGTLDFVAATSSYEITDVTVRTPGEFSDHALITCLLLMQKQNFYNK
;
A
#
# COMPACT_ATOMS: atom_id res chain seq x y z
N MET A 1 -3.24 -9.09 -18.29
CA MET A 1 -3.44 -9.79 -17.00
C MET A 1 -2.12 -10.46 -16.66
N LEU A 2 -1.66 -10.32 -15.42
CA LEU A 2 -0.43 -10.92 -14.91
C LEU A 2 -0.82 -11.68 -13.64
N GLY A 3 -0.32 -12.89 -13.44
CA GLY A 3 -0.55 -13.61 -12.20
C GLY A 3 -0.13 -15.06 -12.24
N ASP A 4 -0.04 -15.63 -11.03
CA ASP A 4 0.08 -17.06 -10.79
C ASP A 4 -1.30 -17.71 -10.96
N LEU A 5 -1.45 -18.54 -11.98
CA LEU A 5 -2.71 -19.20 -12.32
C LEU A 5 -2.70 -20.69 -11.98
N ASN A 6 -1.60 -21.21 -11.39
CA ASN A 6 -1.47 -22.62 -10.99
C ASN A 6 -1.82 -23.68 -12.07
N GLY A 7 -1.88 -23.27 -13.34
CA GLY A 7 -2.25 -24.11 -14.47
C GLY A 7 -1.05 -24.39 -15.38
N HIS A 8 -1.00 -25.57 -15.98
CA HIS A 8 0.00 -25.96 -16.96
C HIS A 8 -0.64 -25.97 -18.35
N VAL A 9 -0.35 -24.97 -19.18
CA VAL A 9 -0.98 -24.82 -20.51
C VAL A 9 -0.53 -25.86 -21.55
N GLY A 10 0.60 -26.54 -21.31
CA GLY A 10 1.15 -27.57 -22.21
C GLY A 10 2.21 -27.04 -23.19
N ALA A 11 2.85 -27.96 -23.91
CA ALA A 11 3.84 -27.65 -24.95
C ALA A 11 3.20 -27.18 -26.26
N ASP A 12 2.08 -27.79 -26.62
CA ASP A 12 1.36 -27.61 -27.87
C ASP A 12 0.13 -26.72 -27.71
N ALA A 13 -0.38 -26.17 -28.82
CA ALA A 13 -1.54 -25.28 -28.80
C ALA A 13 -2.88 -26.02 -28.68
N ASP A 14 -2.96 -27.30 -29.10
CA ASP A 14 -4.11 -28.19 -28.93
C ASP A 14 -5.49 -27.54 -29.16
N GLY A 15 -5.66 -26.83 -30.30
CA GLY A 15 -6.91 -26.15 -30.66
C GLY A 15 -7.01 -24.67 -30.25
N TYR A 16 -5.93 -24.09 -29.69
CA TYR A 16 -5.83 -22.70 -29.28
C TYR A 16 -4.77 -21.91 -30.06
N GLU A 17 -4.60 -22.14 -31.37
CA GLU A 17 -3.53 -21.57 -32.20
C GLU A 17 -3.54 -20.02 -32.26
N GLY A 18 -4.68 -19.39 -31.97
CA GLY A 18 -4.81 -17.93 -31.84
C GLY A 18 -4.38 -17.35 -30.49
N VAL A 19 -4.24 -18.20 -29.47
CA VAL A 19 -4.05 -17.84 -28.06
C VAL A 19 -2.70 -18.35 -27.53
N HIS A 20 -2.33 -19.57 -27.89
CA HIS A 20 -1.11 -20.27 -27.51
C HIS A 20 -0.13 -20.30 -28.68
N GLY A 21 1.12 -19.89 -28.43
CA GLY A 21 2.13 -19.71 -29.46
C GLY A 21 2.87 -20.97 -29.90
N GLY A 22 2.52 -22.14 -29.37
CA GLY A 22 3.04 -23.45 -29.81
C GLY A 22 4.48 -23.78 -29.38
N TRP A 23 5.01 -23.13 -28.33
CA TRP A 23 6.39 -23.31 -27.90
C TRP A 23 6.55 -23.48 -26.40
N ARG A 24 6.46 -24.70 -25.84
CA ARG A 24 6.67 -24.96 -24.39
C ARG A 24 7.09 -26.38 -23.97
N TYR A 25 7.15 -26.58 -22.65
CA TYR A 25 7.54 -27.79 -21.92
C TYR A 25 6.43 -28.17 -20.94
N GLY A 26 6.13 -29.46 -20.83
CA GLY A 26 5.14 -30.01 -19.89
C GLY A 26 3.82 -30.44 -20.55
N ILE A 27 3.07 -31.28 -19.84
CA ILE A 27 1.75 -31.79 -20.27
C ILE A 27 0.67 -30.80 -19.78
N GLN A 28 -0.32 -30.53 -20.62
CA GLN A 28 -1.45 -29.68 -20.24
C GLN A 28 -2.26 -30.33 -19.10
N ASN A 29 -2.61 -29.57 -18.07
CA ASN A 29 -3.54 -30.00 -17.03
C ASN A 29 -4.88 -29.24 -17.12
N GLU A 30 -5.88 -29.63 -16.31
CA GLU A 30 -7.22 -29.05 -16.34
C GLU A 30 -7.22 -27.53 -16.08
N GLU A 31 -6.45 -27.07 -15.08
CA GLU A 31 -6.31 -25.64 -14.78
C GLU A 31 -5.65 -24.88 -15.94
N GLY A 32 -4.65 -25.47 -16.61
CA GLY A 32 -4.05 -24.91 -17.80
C GLY A 32 -5.02 -24.77 -18.97
N ARG A 33 -5.96 -25.71 -19.12
CA ARG A 33 -7.05 -25.59 -20.10
C ARG A 33 -7.96 -24.41 -19.76
N ARG A 34 -8.33 -24.21 -18.49
CA ARG A 34 -9.12 -23.04 -18.06
C ARG A 34 -8.42 -21.72 -18.35
N VAL A 35 -7.09 -21.66 -18.21
CA VAL A 35 -6.30 -20.48 -18.61
C VAL A 35 -6.43 -20.20 -20.11
N LEU A 36 -6.42 -21.23 -20.95
CA LEU A 36 -6.60 -21.09 -22.40
C LEU A 36 -8.04 -20.69 -22.76
N GLU A 37 -9.05 -21.30 -22.15
CA GLU A 37 -10.47 -20.94 -22.34
C GLU A 37 -10.75 -19.48 -21.96
N LEU A 38 -10.22 -19.03 -20.82
CA LEU A 38 -10.33 -17.64 -20.38
C LEU A 38 -9.65 -16.69 -21.37
N ALA A 39 -8.45 -17.04 -21.82
CA ALA A 39 -7.70 -16.21 -22.75
C ALA A 39 -8.42 -16.11 -24.10
N ASP A 40 -8.98 -17.21 -24.60
CA ASP A 40 -9.77 -17.22 -25.83
C ASP A 40 -11.05 -16.37 -25.71
N ALA A 41 -11.85 -16.61 -24.66
CA ALA A 41 -13.09 -15.88 -24.40
C ALA A 41 -12.89 -14.36 -24.26
N GLN A 42 -11.71 -13.92 -23.81
CA GLN A 42 -11.37 -12.52 -23.62
C GLN A 42 -10.51 -11.92 -24.75
N SER A 43 -10.32 -12.66 -25.86
CA SER A 43 -9.48 -12.27 -26.99
C SER A 43 -8.06 -11.86 -26.54
N MET A 44 -7.45 -12.70 -25.71
CA MET A 44 -6.10 -12.57 -25.19
C MET A 44 -5.22 -13.70 -25.70
N VAL A 45 -3.91 -13.52 -25.55
CA VAL A 45 -2.89 -14.51 -25.88
C VAL A 45 -1.98 -14.73 -24.69
N VAL A 46 -1.52 -15.96 -24.52
CA VAL A 46 -0.61 -16.35 -23.43
C VAL A 46 0.81 -15.97 -23.83
N GLY A 47 1.23 -14.74 -23.55
CA GLY A 47 2.47 -14.14 -24.06
C GLY A 47 3.73 -14.97 -23.83
N ASN A 48 3.77 -15.71 -22.72
CA ASN A 48 4.81 -16.68 -22.38
C ASN A 48 5.07 -17.66 -23.55
N THR A 49 4.01 -18.20 -24.16
CA THR A 49 4.03 -19.36 -25.07
C THR A 49 4.49 -19.06 -26.51
N TRP A 50 4.77 -17.80 -26.83
CA TRP A 50 5.04 -17.36 -28.21
C TRP A 50 6.52 -17.12 -28.54
N PHE A 51 7.43 -17.48 -27.64
CA PHE A 51 8.87 -17.24 -27.83
C PHE A 51 9.67 -18.49 -27.45
N THR A 52 10.57 -18.92 -28.35
CA THR A 52 11.46 -20.07 -28.15
C THR A 52 12.59 -19.75 -27.16
N ARG A 53 12.81 -20.62 -26.18
CA ARG A 53 13.85 -20.45 -25.14
C ARG A 53 14.41 -21.77 -24.62
N GLY A 54 15.59 -21.71 -24.02
CA GLY A 54 16.13 -22.80 -23.19
C GLY A 54 15.39 -22.94 -21.85
N PRO A 55 15.39 -24.14 -21.22
CA PRO A 55 14.53 -24.50 -20.08
C PRO A 55 14.60 -23.56 -18.87
N ALA A 56 15.79 -23.03 -18.54
CA ALA A 56 16.00 -22.19 -17.37
C ALA A 56 15.27 -20.83 -17.40
N ARG A 57 14.88 -20.34 -18.60
CA ARG A 57 14.19 -19.05 -18.77
C ARG A 57 12.67 -19.20 -18.94
N LEU A 58 12.18 -20.42 -18.80
CA LEU A 58 10.77 -20.81 -18.88
C LEU A 58 10.18 -21.12 -17.51
N ILE A 59 11.03 -21.57 -16.57
CA ILE A 59 10.62 -21.93 -15.22
C ILE A 59 10.28 -20.66 -14.44
N THR A 60 9.05 -20.58 -13.96
CA THR A 60 8.60 -19.48 -13.08
C THR A 60 8.50 -19.93 -11.63
N TYR A 61 8.58 -21.23 -11.35
CA TYR A 61 8.64 -21.80 -10.00
C TYR A 61 9.67 -22.93 -9.92
N LYS A 62 10.50 -22.92 -8.87
CA LYS A 62 11.52 -23.93 -8.59
C LYS A 62 11.55 -24.26 -7.09
N SER A 63 11.31 -25.53 -6.76
CA SER A 63 11.65 -26.14 -5.46
C SER A 63 12.83 -27.11 -5.63
N GLU A 64 13.28 -27.77 -4.55
CA GLU A 64 14.46 -28.66 -4.58
C GLU A 64 14.37 -29.73 -5.68
N ASP A 65 13.18 -30.31 -5.90
CA ASP A 65 12.95 -31.38 -6.89
C ASP A 65 11.96 -31.02 -8.01
N HIS A 66 11.22 -29.91 -7.90
CA HIS A 66 10.18 -29.55 -8.88
C HIS A 66 10.46 -28.24 -9.61
N ARG A 67 10.14 -28.22 -10.90
CA ARG A 67 10.25 -27.05 -11.77
C ARG A 67 8.96 -26.92 -12.57
N SER A 68 8.25 -25.81 -12.40
CA SER A 68 6.98 -25.56 -13.09
C SER A 68 6.91 -24.13 -13.63
N MET A 69 5.92 -23.91 -14.48
CA MET A 69 5.58 -22.59 -15.01
C MET A 69 4.10 -22.38 -14.74
N ILE A 70 3.82 -21.49 -13.80
CA ILE A 70 2.47 -21.20 -13.30
C ILE A 70 2.15 -19.70 -13.39
N ASP A 71 3.17 -18.88 -13.66
CA ASP A 71 3.05 -17.43 -13.82
C ASP A 71 2.89 -17.05 -15.30
N TYR A 72 1.76 -16.43 -15.64
CA TYR A 72 1.41 -16.08 -17.01
C TYR A 72 1.23 -14.58 -17.22
N ILE A 73 1.70 -14.12 -18.38
CA ILE A 73 1.44 -12.79 -18.92
C ILE A 73 0.43 -12.92 -20.06
N LEU A 74 -0.84 -12.60 -19.79
CA LEU A 74 -1.87 -12.54 -20.83
C LEU A 74 -1.96 -11.14 -21.41
N VAL A 75 -1.90 -11.08 -22.74
CA VAL A 75 -1.91 -9.83 -23.51
C VAL A 75 -3.11 -9.84 -24.45
N ARG A 76 -3.81 -8.71 -24.63
CA ARG A 76 -4.88 -8.64 -25.64
C ARG A 76 -4.32 -9.00 -27.02
N ALA A 77 -5.01 -9.86 -27.77
CA ALA A 77 -4.55 -10.35 -29.08
C ALA A 77 -4.18 -9.18 -30.03
N LYS A 78 -5.00 -8.13 -30.07
CA LYS A 78 -4.72 -6.90 -30.84
C LYS A 78 -3.41 -6.17 -30.48
N HIS A 79 -2.87 -6.40 -29.28
CA HIS A 79 -1.63 -5.79 -28.79
C HIS A 79 -0.42 -6.75 -28.86
N ARG A 80 -0.61 -8.01 -29.27
CA ARG A 80 0.47 -9.01 -29.34
C ARG A 80 1.65 -8.55 -30.20
N ARG A 81 1.39 -7.79 -31.27
CA ARG A 81 2.41 -7.20 -32.17
C ARG A 81 3.41 -6.28 -31.48
N TYR A 82 3.06 -5.71 -30.33
CA TYR A 82 3.95 -4.83 -29.55
C TYR A 82 4.82 -5.58 -28.56
N VAL A 83 4.49 -6.84 -28.28
CA VAL A 83 5.25 -7.70 -27.37
C VAL A 83 6.45 -8.24 -28.13
N ARG A 84 7.64 -7.79 -27.71
CA ARG A 84 8.92 -8.25 -28.29
C ARG A 84 9.40 -9.52 -27.63
N ASN A 85 9.08 -9.69 -26.35
CA ASN A 85 9.58 -10.81 -25.57
C ASN A 85 8.78 -11.05 -24.29
N VAL A 86 8.76 -12.29 -23.82
CA VAL A 86 8.34 -12.64 -22.45
C VAL A 86 9.36 -13.63 -21.87
N LYS A 87 9.83 -13.40 -20.64
CA LYS A 87 10.92 -14.16 -20.01
C LYS A 87 10.75 -14.32 -18.51
N ALA A 88 11.12 -15.49 -17.97
CA ALA A 88 11.40 -15.61 -16.54
C ALA A 88 12.84 -15.12 -16.25
N ILE A 89 12.99 -14.29 -15.21
CA ILE A 89 14.28 -13.90 -14.64
C ILE A 89 14.41 -14.60 -13.28
N PRO A 90 15.32 -15.57 -13.13
CA PRO A 90 15.52 -16.27 -11.86
C PRO A 90 16.03 -15.32 -10.77
N GLY A 91 15.43 -15.38 -9.58
CA GLY A 91 15.89 -14.70 -8.37
C GLY A 91 16.38 -15.68 -7.30
N MET A 92 16.62 -15.21 -6.08
CA MET A 92 17.01 -16.07 -4.94
C MET A 92 15.82 -16.83 -4.31
N LEU A 93 14.58 -16.53 -4.70
CA LEU A 93 13.35 -17.16 -4.19
C LEU A 93 12.86 -18.28 -5.12
N GLN A 94 11.90 -19.08 -4.64
CA GLN A 94 11.31 -20.19 -5.40
C GLN A 94 10.59 -19.72 -6.68
N HIS A 95 9.98 -18.54 -6.67
CA HIS A 95 9.36 -17.95 -7.86
C HIS A 95 10.35 -17.06 -8.64
N SER A 96 10.30 -17.17 -9.97
CA SER A 96 11.05 -16.34 -10.91
C SER A 96 10.15 -15.29 -11.53
N MET A 97 10.66 -14.07 -11.69
CA MET A 97 9.88 -12.95 -12.19
C MET A 97 9.58 -13.11 -13.68
N ALA A 98 8.31 -13.06 -14.08
CA ALA A 98 7.91 -12.98 -15.48
C ALA A 98 7.99 -11.53 -15.98
N VAL A 99 8.87 -11.29 -16.95
CA VAL A 99 9.15 -9.97 -17.54
C VAL A 99 8.75 -9.95 -19.01
N MET A 100 8.05 -8.90 -19.43
CA MET A 100 7.65 -8.68 -20.81
C MET A 100 8.36 -7.46 -21.41
N ASP A 101 9.11 -7.66 -22.49
CA ASP A 101 9.73 -6.57 -23.25
C ASP A 101 8.72 -6.06 -24.30
N VAL A 102 8.42 -4.76 -24.30
CA VAL A 102 7.45 -4.12 -25.22
C VAL A 102 8.09 -3.04 -26.10
N ALA A 103 7.62 -2.88 -27.33
CA ALA A 103 8.09 -1.83 -28.23
C ALA A 103 7.54 -0.45 -27.84
N SER A 104 8.42 0.55 -27.70
CA SER A 104 8.14 1.87 -27.09
C SER A 104 7.28 2.86 -27.90
N LYS A 105 6.85 2.51 -29.12
CA LYS A 105 6.02 3.42 -29.94
C LYS A 105 4.53 3.05 -29.84
N GLU A 106 3.83 3.81 -29.00
CA GLU A 106 2.38 4.09 -29.05
C GLU A 106 1.40 3.01 -28.57
N MET A 107 1.30 2.83 -27.24
CA MET A 107 -0.02 2.72 -26.62
C MET A 107 -0.63 4.13 -26.50
N GLY A 108 -1.26 4.59 -27.59
CA GLY A 108 -2.19 5.72 -27.69
C GLY A 108 -1.97 6.94 -26.78
N ARG A 109 -1.34 8.00 -27.32
CA ARG A 109 -1.55 9.37 -26.86
C ARG A 109 -3.05 9.66 -26.76
N ARG A 110 -3.59 9.90 -25.56
CA ARG A 110 -4.78 10.74 -25.42
C ARG A 110 -4.35 12.16 -25.81
N LYS A 111 -4.94 12.71 -26.88
CA LYS A 111 -4.75 14.13 -27.23
C LYS A 111 -5.19 14.98 -26.04
N LYS A 112 -4.29 15.85 -25.54
CA LYS A 112 -4.67 16.96 -24.67
C LYS A 112 -5.55 17.88 -25.50
N ASP A 113 -6.85 17.92 -25.21
CA ASP A 113 -7.70 18.98 -25.72
C ASP A 113 -7.21 20.31 -25.13
N LYS A 114 -6.84 21.24 -26.02
CA LYS A 114 -6.46 22.60 -25.66
C LYS A 114 -7.71 23.33 -25.19
N PHE A 115 -7.78 23.67 -23.91
CA PHE A 115 -8.80 24.58 -23.40
C PHE A 115 -8.40 26.01 -23.79
N GLU A 116 -9.00 26.53 -24.86
CA GLU A 116 -8.97 27.97 -25.17
C GLU A 116 -10.00 28.71 -24.32
N THR A 117 -9.53 29.70 -23.59
CA THR A 117 -10.33 30.55 -22.71
C THR A 117 -11.20 31.51 -23.52
N LYS A 118 -12.53 31.34 -23.49
CA LYS A 118 -13.48 32.41 -23.88
C LYS A 118 -14.51 32.66 -22.77
N LYS A 119 -14.41 33.86 -22.17
CA LYS A 119 -15.41 34.45 -21.27
C LYS A 119 -16.68 34.83 -22.04
N LYS A 120 -17.86 34.47 -21.52
CA LYS A 120 -18.99 35.37 -21.09
C LYS A 120 -20.38 34.73 -21.22
N LYS A 121 -21.08 34.73 -20.08
CA LYS A 121 -22.50 35.09 -19.80
C LYS A 121 -23.68 34.40 -20.52
N LYS A 122 -24.49 33.75 -19.65
CA LYS A 122 -25.97 33.81 -19.44
C LYS A 122 -26.95 33.10 -20.42
N MET A 123 -27.99 32.56 -19.76
CA MET A 123 -29.38 32.25 -20.17
C MET A 123 -29.74 30.83 -20.66
N PHE A 124 -30.60 30.15 -19.89
CA PHE A 124 -31.63 29.21 -20.35
C PHE A 124 -32.87 30.01 -20.87
N PRO A 125 -33.93 29.47 -21.52
CA PRO A 125 -34.32 28.04 -21.74
C PRO A 125 -34.96 27.69 -23.13
N ARG A 126 -35.46 26.43 -23.26
CA ARG A 126 -36.65 25.88 -23.99
C ARG A 126 -36.48 24.89 -25.17
N ASN A 127 -36.92 23.66 -24.88
CA ASN A 127 -37.79 22.70 -25.62
C ASN A 127 -37.81 22.60 -27.16
N ASN A 128 -37.65 21.37 -27.66
CA ASN A 128 -38.60 20.59 -28.50
C ASN A 128 -38.02 19.18 -28.76
N LEU A 129 -38.61 18.11 -28.20
CA LEU A 129 -39.63 17.20 -28.76
C LEU A 129 -39.10 16.16 -29.79
N VAL A 130 -39.02 14.91 -29.29
CA VAL A 130 -39.55 13.64 -29.85
C VAL A 130 -38.93 13.08 -31.15
N THR A 131 -38.25 11.93 -31.04
CA THR A 131 -38.82 10.63 -31.47
C THR A 131 -38.07 9.46 -30.87
N ASN A 132 -38.84 8.41 -30.60
CA ASN A 132 -38.60 7.28 -29.73
C ASN A 132 -38.54 6.00 -30.57
N SER A 133 -37.64 5.08 -30.25
CA SER A 133 -37.86 3.65 -30.55
C SER A 133 -37.23 2.78 -29.46
N TYR A 134 -38.06 2.45 -28.46
CA TYR A 134 -38.23 1.18 -27.72
C TYR A 134 -37.07 0.15 -27.72
N CYS A 135 -36.72 -0.55 -26.64
CA CYS A 135 -37.07 -0.51 -25.20
C CYS A 135 -36.31 -1.68 -24.50
N LEU A 136 -35.97 -1.50 -23.21
CA LEU A 136 -35.95 -2.50 -22.10
C LEU A 136 -34.88 -3.62 -22.15
N LYS A 137 -34.22 -4.08 -21.07
CA LYS A 137 -34.25 -3.92 -19.59
C LYS A 137 -32.81 -4.28 -19.15
N LEU A 138 -32.18 -3.59 -18.21
CA LEU A 138 -32.20 -3.96 -16.78
C LEU A 138 -31.82 -2.71 -15.97
N LYS A 139 -32.81 -2.10 -15.31
CA LYS A 139 -32.55 -1.22 -14.16
C LYS A 139 -32.21 -2.12 -12.98
N LYS A 140 -30.98 -2.05 -12.46
CA LYS A 140 -30.73 -2.44 -11.07
C LYS A 140 -31.40 -1.37 -10.20
N PHE A 141 -32.33 -1.81 -9.36
CA PHE A 141 -32.73 -1.08 -8.18
C PHE A 141 -31.46 -0.93 -7.32
N SER A 142 -30.97 0.28 -7.14
CA SER A 142 -30.06 0.61 -6.04
C SER A 142 -30.93 0.96 -4.84
N THR A 143 -30.80 0.17 -3.78
CA THR A 143 -31.40 0.48 -2.47
C THR A 143 -30.63 1.64 -1.83
N GLU A 144 -31.30 2.46 -1.02
CA GLU A 144 -30.70 3.61 -0.31
C GLU A 144 -29.49 3.20 0.56
N ASP A 145 -29.38 1.93 0.94
CA ASP A 145 -28.23 1.35 1.65
C ASP A 145 -26.92 1.34 0.81
N ASP A 146 -27.01 1.19 -0.52
CA ASP A 146 -25.83 1.12 -1.41
C ASP A 146 -25.14 2.48 -1.62
N ASP A 147 -25.90 3.58 -1.46
CA ASP A 147 -25.37 4.95 -1.57
C ASP A 147 -24.74 5.43 -0.25
N VAL A 148 -25.17 4.90 0.90
CA VAL A 148 -24.56 5.18 2.21
C VAL A 148 -23.19 4.50 2.32
N ASP A 149 -23.06 3.26 1.83
CA ASP A 149 -21.81 2.48 1.90
C ASP A 149 -20.72 3.04 0.97
N ARG A 150 -21.10 3.46 -0.25
CA ARG A 150 -20.16 4.15 -1.17
C ARG A 150 -19.68 5.51 -0.67
N ASN A 151 -20.48 6.20 0.14
CA ASN A 151 -20.11 7.49 0.70
C ASN A 151 -19.20 7.33 1.94
N ARG A 152 -19.35 6.23 2.70
CA ARG A 152 -18.43 5.84 3.78
C ARG A 152 -17.02 5.55 3.26
N ASP A 153 -16.90 4.73 2.21
CA ASP A 153 -15.61 4.39 1.59
C ASP A 153 -14.81 5.63 1.14
N ASN A 154 -15.49 6.73 0.81
CA ASN A 154 -14.86 7.96 0.34
C ASN A 154 -14.37 8.89 1.48
N THR A 155 -14.62 8.52 2.74
CA THR A 155 -14.21 9.27 3.93
C THR A 155 -13.28 8.49 4.86
N MET A 156 -13.02 7.21 4.58
CA MET A 156 -12.07 6.43 5.36
C MET A 156 -10.66 6.56 4.76
N MET A 157 -9.67 6.72 5.62
CA MET A 157 -8.26 6.67 5.26
C MET A 157 -7.64 5.44 5.91
N LYS A 158 -7.05 4.55 5.11
CA LYS A 158 -6.37 3.35 5.60
C LYS A 158 -4.92 3.67 5.95
N LEU A 159 -4.61 3.58 7.25
CA LEU A 159 -3.24 3.70 7.76
C LEU A 159 -2.60 2.32 7.83
N GLY A 160 -1.33 2.23 7.44
CA GLY A 160 -0.44 1.10 7.67
C GLY A 160 0.75 1.51 8.53
N LEU A 161 1.22 0.64 9.41
CA LEU A 161 2.43 0.78 10.20
C LEU A 161 3.25 -0.50 10.09
N LEU A 162 4.54 -0.36 9.78
CA LEU A 162 5.47 -1.48 9.73
C LEU A 162 6.90 -1.05 10.10
N ASN A 163 7.49 -1.70 11.09
CA ASN A 163 8.95 -1.71 11.23
C ASN A 163 9.52 -2.61 10.12
N VAL A 164 10.18 -1.98 9.13
CA VAL A 164 10.64 -2.67 7.93
C VAL A 164 12.02 -3.29 8.12
N ARG A 165 12.79 -2.92 9.14
CA ARG A 165 14.14 -3.45 9.40
C ARG A 165 14.99 -3.56 8.12
N SER A 166 15.31 -2.41 7.55
CA SER A 166 15.85 -2.17 6.21
C SER A 166 14.86 -2.20 5.05
N LEU A 167 14.74 -1.07 4.36
CA LEU A 167 13.95 -0.97 3.12
C LEU A 167 14.67 -1.56 1.89
N SER A 168 16.00 -1.56 1.88
CA SER A 168 16.84 -1.87 0.71
C SER A 168 16.41 -3.11 -0.08
N ASN A 169 16.20 -4.23 0.61
CA ASN A 169 15.79 -5.52 0.02
C ASN A 169 14.28 -5.78 0.09
N LYS A 170 13.51 -4.85 0.66
CA LYS A 170 12.06 -4.98 0.87
C LYS A 170 11.24 -3.97 0.07
N SER A 171 11.87 -3.15 -0.76
CA SER A 171 11.19 -2.13 -1.57
C SER A 171 10.01 -2.68 -2.38
N VAL A 172 10.21 -3.78 -3.10
CA VAL A 172 9.13 -4.45 -3.87
C VAL A 172 8.02 -5.00 -2.96
N VAL A 173 8.40 -5.53 -1.80
CA VAL A 173 7.45 -6.05 -0.80
C VAL A 173 6.57 -4.92 -0.24
N ILE A 174 7.17 -3.76 0.05
CA ILE A 174 6.44 -2.56 0.50
C ILE A 174 5.54 -2.01 -0.61
N TYR A 175 6.03 -1.97 -1.84
CA TYR A 175 5.25 -1.56 -3.02
C TYR A 175 3.99 -2.42 -3.15
N ASP A 176 4.13 -3.75 -3.09
CA ASP A 176 3.00 -4.67 -3.17
C ASP A 176 2.08 -4.53 -1.95
N ALA A 177 2.63 -4.39 -0.75
CA ALA A 177 1.86 -4.19 0.47
C ALA A 177 0.96 -2.95 0.38
N LEU A 178 1.47 -1.83 -0.15
CA LEU A 178 0.70 -0.61 -0.35
C LEU A 178 -0.52 -0.84 -1.27
N LEU A 179 -0.30 -1.50 -2.41
CA LEU A 179 -1.33 -1.69 -3.42
C LEU A 179 -2.33 -2.78 -3.04
N HIS A 180 -1.84 -3.96 -2.62
CA HIS A 180 -2.66 -5.12 -2.29
C HIS A 180 -3.54 -4.86 -1.07
N ASN A 181 -2.97 -4.26 -0.01
CA ASN A 181 -3.73 -3.94 1.20
C ASN A 181 -4.52 -2.63 1.09
N LYS A 182 -4.41 -1.92 -0.05
CA LYS A 182 -5.05 -0.61 -0.33
C LYS A 182 -4.73 0.45 0.72
N ILE A 183 -3.48 0.52 1.17
CA ILE A 183 -3.05 1.44 2.22
C ILE A 183 -2.94 2.86 1.65
N ASP A 184 -3.56 3.84 2.29
CA ASP A 184 -3.55 5.25 1.87
C ASP A 184 -2.35 6.00 2.43
N VAL A 185 -2.02 5.72 3.68
CA VAL A 185 -0.88 6.28 4.43
C VAL A 185 -0.10 5.13 5.04
N MET A 186 1.21 5.03 4.76
CA MET A 186 2.07 4.02 5.33
C MET A 186 3.18 4.67 6.16
N VAL A 187 3.29 4.27 7.42
CA VAL A 187 4.39 4.62 8.32
C VAL A 187 5.39 3.47 8.33
N LEU A 188 6.63 3.77 7.97
CA LEU A 188 7.74 2.83 8.02
C LEU A 188 8.75 3.29 9.06
N THR A 189 9.10 2.40 9.99
CA THR A 189 10.20 2.57 10.94
C THR A 189 11.38 1.67 10.56
N GLU A 190 12.58 2.01 11.02
CA GLU A 190 13.83 1.28 10.68
C GLU A 190 14.06 1.08 9.18
N THR A 191 13.86 2.16 8.43
CA THR A 191 13.99 2.14 6.97
C THR A 191 15.45 2.02 6.52
N TRP A 192 16.40 2.51 7.32
CA TRP A 192 17.86 2.48 7.07
C TRP A 192 18.25 3.08 5.70
N HIS A 193 17.46 4.03 5.22
CA HIS A 193 17.74 4.78 3.99
C HIS A 193 18.77 5.87 4.29
N ARG A 194 19.70 6.10 3.37
CA ARG A 194 20.86 6.98 3.63
C ARG A 194 20.64 8.42 3.20
N ALA A 195 19.63 8.65 2.37
CA ALA A 195 19.26 9.96 1.85
C ALA A 195 17.79 9.93 1.44
N SER A 196 17.13 11.08 1.44
CA SER A 196 15.72 11.17 1.04
C SER A 196 15.47 10.67 -0.37
N ASN A 197 16.45 10.76 -1.27
CA ASN A 197 16.36 10.30 -2.65
C ASN A 197 16.97 8.91 -2.90
N ASP A 198 17.13 8.10 -1.86
CA ASP A 198 17.64 6.73 -1.95
C ASP A 198 16.79 5.88 -2.92
N ASP A 199 17.45 5.05 -3.73
CA ASP A 199 16.79 4.27 -4.77
C ASP A 199 15.85 3.20 -4.19
N SER A 200 16.10 2.75 -2.95
CA SER A 200 15.20 1.84 -2.24
C SER A 200 13.85 2.47 -1.92
N VAL A 201 13.85 3.76 -1.54
CA VAL A 201 12.63 4.54 -1.28
C VAL A 201 11.83 4.72 -2.56
N LYS A 202 12.50 5.12 -3.65
CA LYS A 202 11.85 5.28 -4.96
C LYS A 202 11.29 3.96 -5.49
N SER A 203 12.00 2.85 -5.27
CA SER A 203 11.55 1.53 -5.72
C SER A 203 10.36 1.00 -4.91
N ALA A 204 10.22 1.47 -3.66
CA ALA A 204 9.11 1.12 -2.79
C ALA A 204 7.84 1.94 -3.06
N LEU A 205 7.95 3.07 -3.76
CA LEU A 205 6.89 4.05 -3.92
C LEU A 205 6.07 3.82 -5.21
N PRO A 206 4.79 3.45 -5.11
CA PRO A 206 3.92 3.30 -6.28
C PRO A 206 3.56 4.64 -6.93
N PRO A 207 3.21 4.66 -8.23
CA PRO A 207 2.65 5.83 -8.86
C PRO A 207 1.37 6.29 -8.14
N GLY A 208 1.25 7.60 -7.89
CA GLY A 208 0.13 8.16 -7.14
C GLY A 208 0.39 8.28 -5.63
N TYR A 209 1.65 8.11 -5.19
CA TYR A 209 2.08 8.38 -3.82
C TYR A 209 3.23 9.39 -3.80
N GLY A 210 3.21 10.24 -2.77
CA GLY A 210 4.35 11.00 -2.28
C GLY A 210 4.84 10.44 -0.94
N TYR A 211 5.90 11.04 -0.40
CA TYR A 211 6.38 10.71 0.94
C TYR A 211 7.10 11.89 1.57
N ASP A 212 7.30 11.77 2.87
CA ASP A 212 8.21 12.59 3.65
C ASP A 212 9.05 11.68 4.56
N ASP A 213 10.29 12.05 4.86
CA ASP A 213 11.27 11.15 5.50
C ASP A 213 12.20 11.82 6.51
N ALA A 214 12.54 11.11 7.58
CA ALA A 214 13.59 11.50 8.50
C ALA A 214 14.75 10.51 8.39
N VAL A 215 15.86 10.95 7.78
CA VAL A 215 17.12 10.20 7.72
C VAL A 215 17.87 10.33 9.04
N ARG A 216 18.44 9.22 9.53
CA ARG A 216 19.33 9.25 10.70
C ARG A 216 20.72 9.73 10.31
N GLU A 217 21.12 10.93 10.78
CA GLU A 217 22.35 11.60 10.35
C GLU A 217 23.66 10.86 10.71
N PHE A 218 23.75 10.26 11.90
CA PHE A 218 25.02 9.76 12.46
C PHE A 218 25.18 8.23 12.44
N ASP A 219 24.17 7.50 11.97
CA ASP A 219 24.20 6.05 11.84
C ASP A 219 23.20 5.60 10.75
N PRO A 220 23.55 5.81 9.47
CA PRO A 220 22.61 5.62 8.35
C PRO A 220 22.28 4.14 8.09
N ALA A 221 22.84 3.20 8.86
CA ALA A 221 22.52 1.79 8.80
C ALA A 221 21.44 1.36 9.81
N HIS A 222 20.98 2.29 10.67
CA HIS A 222 19.97 2.04 11.69
C HIS A 222 18.93 3.17 11.72
N GLY A 223 17.73 2.90 12.23
CA GLY A 223 16.66 3.90 12.36
C GLY A 223 16.09 4.40 11.03
N GLY A 224 15.66 5.66 11.01
CA GLY A 224 15.04 6.31 9.87
C GLY A 224 13.53 6.05 9.78
N LEU A 225 12.79 7.12 9.48
CA LEU A 225 11.34 7.13 9.36
C LEU A 225 10.92 7.55 7.96
N ILE A 226 9.87 6.93 7.42
CA ILE A 226 9.23 7.37 6.19
C ILE A 226 7.72 7.34 6.39
N VAL A 227 7.03 8.40 5.98
CA VAL A 227 5.58 8.44 5.84
C VAL A 227 5.24 8.56 4.35
N MET A 228 4.72 7.49 3.75
CA MET A 228 4.25 7.46 2.36
C MET A 228 2.74 7.73 2.32
N VAL A 229 2.28 8.55 1.38
CA VAL A 229 0.90 9.04 1.34
C VAL A 229 0.40 9.11 -0.10
N LYS A 230 -0.83 8.64 -0.37
CA LYS A 230 -1.47 8.82 -1.69
C LYS A 230 -1.64 10.30 -2.04
N ASP A 231 -1.45 10.66 -3.30
CA ASP A 231 -1.51 12.03 -3.81
C ASP A 231 -2.87 12.73 -3.64
N VAL A 232 -3.93 11.98 -3.32
CA VAL A 232 -5.25 12.55 -2.99
C VAL A 232 -5.26 13.28 -1.65
N TYR A 233 -4.28 13.01 -0.78
CA TYR A 233 -4.08 13.71 0.49
C TYR A 233 -2.95 14.72 0.35
N SER A 234 -3.12 15.90 0.95
CA SER A 234 -2.02 16.85 1.09
C SER A 234 -1.17 16.46 2.31
N LEU A 235 0.15 16.45 2.14
CA LEU A 235 1.13 16.16 3.17
C LEU A 235 1.93 17.43 3.52
N ARG A 236 2.02 17.77 4.80
CA ARG A 236 2.79 18.93 5.30
C ARG A 236 3.60 18.56 6.53
N ARG A 237 4.93 18.67 6.47
CA ARG A 237 5.78 18.52 7.66
C ARG A 237 5.48 19.57 8.72
N LEU A 238 5.47 19.15 9.98
CA LEU A 238 5.39 20.04 11.13
C LEU A 238 6.76 20.12 11.81
N ASP A 239 7.18 21.34 12.13
CA ASP A 239 8.39 21.55 12.90
C ASP A 239 8.15 21.12 14.35
N ILE A 240 9.08 20.34 14.88
CA ILE A 240 9.09 19.86 16.26
C ILE A 240 10.41 20.24 16.93
N PRO A 241 10.46 20.30 18.28
CA PRO A 241 11.71 20.47 19.00
C PRO A 241 12.72 19.40 18.61
N LYS A 242 14.02 19.71 18.72
CA LYS A 242 15.07 18.72 18.51
C LYS A 242 15.01 17.67 19.64
N LEU A 243 14.92 16.41 19.25
CA LEU A 243 14.82 15.27 20.16
C LEU A 243 16.14 14.50 20.19
N THR A 244 16.39 13.83 21.32
CA THR A 244 17.60 13.02 21.51
C THR A 244 17.31 11.59 21.93
N SER A 245 16.15 11.34 22.54
CA SER A 245 15.77 10.03 23.08
C SER A 245 15.05 9.13 22.07
N PHE A 246 14.44 9.70 21.02
CA PHE A 246 13.78 8.97 19.94
C PHE A 246 13.82 9.75 18.61
N GLU A 247 13.56 9.04 17.52
CA GLU A 247 13.36 9.63 16.20
C GLU A 247 11.88 9.92 15.99
N CYS A 248 11.56 11.08 15.41
CA CYS A 248 10.20 11.52 15.19
C CYS A 248 10.05 12.23 13.84
N LEU A 249 9.02 11.88 13.10
CA LEU A 249 8.57 12.59 11.91
C LEU A 249 7.11 12.99 12.10
N CYS A 250 6.88 14.28 12.33
CA CYS A 250 5.55 14.83 12.53
C CYS A 250 5.03 15.47 11.24
N VAL A 251 3.88 15.01 10.77
CA VAL A 251 3.26 15.50 9.53
C VAL A 251 1.77 15.75 9.74
N GLN A 252 1.25 16.76 9.07
CA GLN A 252 -0.18 16.97 8.92
C GLN A 252 -0.63 16.40 7.58
N ILE A 253 -1.60 15.50 7.63
CA ILE A 253 -2.24 14.88 6.46
C ILE A 253 -3.63 15.49 6.34
N SER A 254 -4.06 15.86 5.13
CA SER A 254 -5.40 16.46 4.97
C SER A 254 -6.07 16.01 3.68
N MET A 255 -7.36 15.69 3.79
CA MET A 255 -8.26 15.44 2.65
C MET A 255 -9.42 16.42 2.75
N ALA A 256 -9.69 17.17 1.68
CA ALA A 256 -10.84 18.10 1.61
C ALA A 256 -11.00 19.04 2.84
N ASN A 257 -9.88 19.57 3.36
CA ASN A 257 -9.80 20.42 4.57
C ASN A 257 -10.16 19.73 5.90
N THR A 258 -10.09 18.40 5.97
CA THR A 258 -10.13 17.65 7.23
C THR A 258 -8.69 17.25 7.57
N PRO A 259 -8.00 17.99 8.47
CA PRO A 259 -6.63 17.67 8.86
C PRO A 259 -6.59 16.62 9.96
N VAL A 260 -5.53 15.82 9.94
CA VAL A 260 -5.08 15.00 11.06
C VAL A 260 -3.56 15.14 11.18
N ILE A 261 -3.05 15.18 12.41
CA ILE A 261 -1.61 15.18 12.68
C ILE A 261 -1.20 13.74 12.92
N LEU A 262 -0.15 13.28 12.23
CA LEU A 262 0.48 11.98 12.42
C LEU A 262 1.90 12.19 12.92
N MET A 263 2.17 11.66 14.10
CA MET A 263 3.50 11.58 14.70
C MET A 263 4.03 10.16 14.51
N ALA A 264 4.91 9.98 13.52
CA ALA A 264 5.63 8.74 13.31
C ALA A 264 6.83 8.67 14.28
N ILE A 265 6.93 7.61 15.08
CA ILE A 265 7.98 7.47 16.10
C ILE A 265 8.80 6.20 15.86
N TYR A 266 10.11 6.32 16.06
CA TYR A 266 10.98 5.17 16.30
C TYR A 266 11.84 5.43 17.52
N ARG A 267 11.68 4.61 18.55
CA ARG A 267 12.54 4.62 19.72
C ARG A 267 13.52 3.44 19.66
N PRO A 268 14.84 3.67 19.67
CA PRO A 268 15.81 2.57 19.69
C PRO A 268 15.70 1.68 20.95
N GLY A 269 15.61 0.36 20.77
CA GLY A 269 15.52 -0.62 21.86
C GLY A 269 16.84 -0.96 22.57
N SER A 270 17.98 -0.39 22.15
CA SER A 270 19.32 -0.72 22.70
C SER A 270 19.52 -0.28 24.15
N LYS A 271 18.68 0.63 24.66
CA LYS A 271 18.59 1.04 26.06
C LYS A 271 17.12 0.99 26.48
N GLY A 272 16.83 0.87 27.78
CA GLY A 272 15.46 1.01 28.29
C GLY A 272 14.95 2.45 28.17
N ALA A 273 13.63 2.65 28.12
CA ALA A 273 13.06 4.00 28.11
C ALA A 273 13.39 4.68 29.44
N ASP A 274 13.99 5.87 29.36
CA ASP A 274 14.36 6.67 30.53
C ASP A 274 13.38 7.82 30.72
N LYS A 275 13.57 8.61 31.79
CA LYS A 275 12.70 9.76 32.07
C LYS A 275 12.71 10.77 30.93
N LEU A 276 13.86 10.96 30.28
CA LEU A 276 14.02 11.92 29.19
C LEU A 276 13.11 11.60 28.01
N PHE A 277 12.93 10.32 27.69
CA PHE A 277 11.98 9.88 26.67
C PHE A 277 10.56 10.39 26.92
N PHE A 278 10.02 10.19 28.12
CA PHE A 278 8.68 10.62 28.46
C PHE A 278 8.55 12.14 28.56
N ASP A 279 9.57 12.84 29.06
CA ASP A 279 9.62 14.31 29.11
C ASP A 279 9.60 14.91 27.69
N GLU A 280 10.44 14.40 26.77
CA GLU A 280 10.50 14.82 25.36
C GLU A 280 9.19 14.50 24.62
N LEU A 281 8.63 13.31 24.81
CA LEU A 281 7.36 12.89 24.20
C LEU A 281 6.19 13.78 24.68
N GLY A 282 6.08 14.01 25.99
CA GLY A 282 5.08 14.90 26.57
C GLY A 282 5.18 16.31 26.02
N HIS A 283 6.38 16.89 25.97
CA HIS A 283 6.58 18.25 25.48
C HIS A 283 6.14 18.42 24.01
N VAL A 284 6.41 17.44 23.15
CA VAL A 284 5.99 17.49 21.74
C VAL A 284 4.46 17.39 21.64
N VAL A 285 3.84 16.46 22.37
CA VAL A 285 2.39 16.25 22.32
C VAL A 285 1.63 17.45 22.89
N GLU A 286 2.09 18.04 23.98
CA GLU A 286 1.55 19.30 24.53
C GLU A 286 1.51 20.41 23.46
N GLY A 287 2.59 20.57 22.69
CA GLY A 287 2.66 21.57 21.62
C GLY A 287 1.72 21.32 20.45
N LEU A 288 1.40 20.05 20.16
CA LEU A 288 0.57 19.68 19.00
C LEU A 288 -0.92 19.73 19.31
N ILE A 289 -1.35 19.29 20.50
CA ILE A 289 -2.78 19.24 20.88
C ILE A 289 -3.42 20.64 20.91
N VAL A 290 -2.65 21.70 21.16
CA VAL A 290 -3.11 23.10 21.13
C VAL A 290 -3.77 23.50 19.80
N ASN A 291 -3.46 22.80 18.71
CA ASN A 291 -4.00 23.12 17.39
C ASN A 291 -5.47 22.65 17.18
N ASN A 292 -6.07 21.93 18.14
CA ASN A 292 -7.39 21.31 17.99
C ASN A 292 -7.54 20.45 16.72
N VAL A 293 -6.43 19.89 16.24
CA VAL A 293 -6.41 18.91 15.15
C VAL A 293 -6.22 17.54 15.79
N PRO A 294 -6.99 16.50 15.41
CA PRO A 294 -6.81 15.18 15.95
C PRO A 294 -5.36 14.70 15.77
N LEU A 295 -4.81 14.08 16.82
CA LEU A 295 -3.42 13.60 16.84
C LEU A 295 -3.40 12.08 16.84
N LEU A 296 -2.67 11.52 15.87
CA LEU A 296 -2.30 10.13 15.75
C LEU A 296 -0.83 9.97 16.12
N ILE A 297 -0.52 8.94 16.90
CA ILE A 297 0.84 8.49 17.19
C ILE A 297 0.95 7.06 16.67
N ALA A 298 1.96 6.79 15.85
CA ALA A 298 2.19 5.46 15.29
C ALA A 298 3.68 5.18 15.20
N GLY A 299 4.12 4.00 15.61
CA GLY A 299 5.54 3.69 15.58
C GLY A 299 5.94 2.45 16.35
N ASP A 300 7.25 2.21 16.36
CA ASP A 300 7.89 1.21 17.20
C ASP A 300 8.55 1.91 18.39
N PHE A 301 8.05 1.61 19.58
CA PHE A 301 8.51 2.20 20.83
C PHE A 301 9.54 1.34 21.53
N ASN A 302 9.72 0.07 21.13
CA ASN A 302 10.55 -0.88 21.85
C ASN A 302 10.22 -0.90 23.37
N ILE A 303 8.93 -0.83 23.72
CA ILE A 303 8.39 -0.96 25.08
C ILE A 303 7.34 -2.07 25.03
N HIS A 304 7.43 -3.03 25.93
CA HIS A 304 6.50 -4.16 26.04
C HIS A 304 5.19 -3.72 26.71
N LEU A 305 4.25 -3.16 25.94
CA LEU A 305 2.99 -2.63 26.50
C LEU A 305 2.03 -3.71 27.02
N GLU A 306 2.25 -4.97 26.68
CA GLU A 306 1.54 -6.12 27.23
C GLU A 306 2.01 -6.49 28.64
N ASP A 307 3.21 -6.06 29.03
CA ASP A 307 3.79 -6.35 30.34
C ASP A 307 3.25 -5.35 31.37
N ALA A 308 2.19 -5.76 32.08
CA ALA A 308 1.57 -4.95 33.11
C ALA A 308 2.47 -4.71 34.34
N ASP A 309 3.59 -5.41 34.47
CA ASP A 309 4.55 -5.20 35.55
C ASP A 309 5.68 -4.24 35.16
N ASP A 310 5.95 -4.07 33.86
CA ASP A 310 6.96 -3.15 33.34
C ASP A 310 6.66 -1.68 33.69
N LEU A 311 7.67 -0.99 34.21
CA LEU A 311 7.53 0.40 34.64
C LEU A 311 7.31 1.37 33.47
N ASN A 312 7.91 1.09 32.31
CA ASN A 312 7.75 1.94 31.13
C ASN A 312 6.41 1.69 30.45
N ALA A 313 5.88 0.46 30.49
CA ALA A 313 4.51 0.18 30.09
C ALA A 313 3.51 1.00 30.94
N LYS A 314 3.66 0.98 32.28
CA LYS A 314 2.84 1.82 33.19
C LYS A 314 2.94 3.31 32.87
N ARG A 315 4.15 3.82 32.65
CA ARG A 315 4.36 5.23 32.28
C ARG A 315 3.73 5.58 30.93
N MET A 316 3.74 4.66 29.96
CA MET A 316 3.05 4.85 28.69
C MET A 316 1.53 4.87 28.87
N GLU A 317 0.96 4.02 29.72
CA GLU A 317 -0.48 4.06 30.04
C GLU A 317 -0.86 5.36 30.78
N ASP A 318 -0.05 5.81 31.74
CA ASP A 318 -0.22 7.11 32.40
C ASP A 318 -0.15 8.27 31.39
N PHE A 319 0.77 8.19 30.41
CA PHE A 319 0.88 9.14 29.32
C PHE A 319 -0.39 9.17 28.47
N PHE A 320 -0.90 8.00 28.05
CA PHE A 320 -2.15 7.93 27.28
C PHE A 320 -3.32 8.52 28.05
N ALA A 321 -3.44 8.21 29.35
CA ALA A 321 -4.47 8.78 30.21
C ALA A 321 -4.33 10.31 30.36
N THR A 322 -3.11 10.82 30.50
CA THR A 322 -2.83 12.26 30.66
C THR A 322 -3.24 13.07 29.43
N PHE A 323 -2.99 12.53 28.24
CA PHE A 323 -3.27 13.20 26.97
C PHE A 323 -4.60 12.80 26.34
N ASP A 324 -5.45 12.09 27.09
CA ASP A 324 -6.73 11.56 26.62
C ASP A 324 -6.60 10.82 25.28
N MET A 325 -5.64 9.89 25.22
CA MET A 325 -5.34 9.09 24.05
C MET A 325 -5.73 7.63 24.28
N ILE A 326 -6.17 6.99 23.21
CA ILE A 326 -6.54 5.58 23.18
C ILE A 326 -5.56 4.87 22.26
N ARG A 327 -4.97 3.77 22.73
CA ARG A 327 -4.21 2.84 21.89
C ARG A 327 -5.12 1.75 21.35
N PHE A 328 -4.80 1.25 20.15
CA PHE A 328 -5.68 0.34 19.42
C PHE A 328 -5.07 -1.04 19.15
N VAL A 329 -3.78 -1.23 19.47
CA VAL A 329 -3.05 -2.48 19.26
C VAL A 329 -2.85 -3.18 20.60
N HIS A 330 -3.31 -4.44 20.69
CA HIS A 330 -3.30 -5.24 21.93
C HIS A 330 -2.74 -6.65 21.75
N GLY A 331 -2.25 -6.99 20.56
CA GLY A 331 -1.70 -8.30 20.23
C GLY A 331 -0.21 -8.25 19.87
N PRO A 332 0.46 -9.41 19.77
CA PRO A 332 1.88 -9.46 19.47
C PRO A 332 2.17 -8.88 18.09
N THR A 333 3.17 -8.00 18.06
CA THR A 333 3.61 -7.29 16.86
C THR A 333 4.98 -7.75 16.41
N HIS A 334 5.63 -8.66 17.12
CA HIS A 334 6.96 -9.15 16.78
C HIS A 334 7.06 -10.68 16.86
N VAL A 335 7.93 -11.29 16.04
CA VAL A 335 8.11 -12.76 15.97
C VAL A 335 8.60 -13.38 17.29
N LYS A 336 9.24 -12.58 18.15
CA LYS A 336 9.63 -12.99 19.52
C LYS A 336 8.54 -12.76 20.55
N ASN A 337 7.30 -12.55 20.12
CA ASN A 337 6.18 -12.08 20.93
C ASN A 337 6.35 -10.61 21.38
N GLY A 338 5.32 -10.08 22.03
CA GLY A 338 5.28 -8.74 22.61
C GLY A 338 4.67 -7.67 21.71
N THR A 339 4.18 -6.60 22.33
CA THR A 339 3.45 -5.48 21.73
C THR A 339 4.33 -4.24 21.76
N LEU A 340 5.24 -4.15 20.79
CA LEU A 340 6.24 -3.06 20.68
C LEU A 340 5.76 -1.93 19.78
N ASP A 341 5.04 -2.30 18.73
CA ASP A 341 4.46 -1.38 17.75
C ASP A 341 3.00 -1.07 18.11
N PHE A 342 2.60 0.21 18.04
CA PHE A 342 1.20 0.56 18.24
C PHE A 342 0.78 1.79 17.45
N VAL A 343 -0.55 1.91 17.33
CA VAL A 343 -1.24 3.11 16.89
C VAL A 343 -2.09 3.62 18.06
N ALA A 344 -1.96 4.90 18.37
CA ALA A 344 -2.77 5.59 19.35
C ALA A 344 -3.31 6.90 18.78
N ALA A 345 -4.47 7.35 19.26
CA ALA A 345 -5.05 8.63 18.85
C ALA A 345 -5.74 9.33 20.02
N THR A 346 -5.88 10.65 19.93
CA THR A 346 -6.78 11.41 20.83
C THR A 346 -8.17 10.78 20.83
N SER A 347 -8.79 10.64 22.00
CA SER A 347 -10.01 9.87 22.26
C SER A 347 -11.20 10.25 21.36
N SER A 348 -11.24 11.49 20.90
CA SER A 348 -12.24 12.01 19.99
C SER A 348 -12.13 11.45 18.57
N TYR A 349 -11.01 10.81 18.21
CA TYR A 349 -10.72 10.34 16.86
C TYR A 349 -11.02 8.85 16.70
N GLU A 350 -11.99 8.55 15.84
CA GLU A 350 -12.47 7.19 15.62
C GLU A 350 -11.50 6.41 14.72
N ILE A 351 -10.95 5.33 15.28
CA ILE A 351 -10.17 4.31 14.56
C ILE A 351 -10.94 2.99 14.61
N THR A 352 -11.06 2.35 13.46
CA THR A 352 -11.75 1.07 13.29
C THR A 352 -10.91 0.08 12.48
N ASP A 353 -11.36 -1.17 12.39
CA ASP A 353 -10.75 -2.22 11.56
C ASP A 353 -9.24 -2.40 11.80
N VAL A 354 -8.85 -2.43 13.07
CA VAL A 354 -7.45 -2.60 13.46
C VAL A 354 -7.06 -4.05 13.26
N THR A 355 -6.14 -4.28 12.32
CA THR A 355 -5.62 -5.60 11.98
C THR A 355 -4.13 -5.64 12.27
N VAL A 356 -3.70 -6.68 12.98
CA VAL A 356 -2.28 -7.00 13.18
C VAL A 356 -2.00 -8.26 12.36
N ARG A 357 -1.24 -8.15 11.28
CA ARG A 357 -0.84 -9.31 10.47
C ARG A 357 0.18 -10.16 11.20
N THR A 358 0.36 -11.41 10.79
CA THR A 358 1.32 -12.31 11.43
C THR A 358 2.74 -11.74 11.31
N PRO A 359 3.46 -11.51 12.43
CA PRO A 359 4.87 -11.16 12.39
C PRO A 359 5.67 -12.21 11.62
N GLY A 360 6.64 -11.79 10.82
CA GLY A 360 7.44 -12.65 9.94
C GLY A 360 7.00 -12.63 8.48
N GLU A 361 5.80 -12.12 8.16
CA GLU A 361 5.30 -12.08 6.78
C GLU A 361 6.02 -11.03 5.91
N PHE A 362 6.17 -9.81 6.42
CA PHE A 362 6.84 -8.70 5.73
C PHE A 362 8.20 -8.37 6.35
N SER A 363 8.25 -8.48 7.67
CA SER A 363 9.39 -8.20 8.53
C SER A 363 9.27 -9.09 9.76
N ASP A 364 10.27 -9.10 10.63
CA ASP A 364 10.14 -9.69 11.97
C ASP A 364 9.10 -8.95 12.85
N HIS A 365 8.69 -7.77 12.43
CA HIS A 365 7.50 -7.06 12.92
C HIS A 365 6.26 -7.29 12.03
N ALA A 366 5.09 -7.20 12.63
CA ALA A 366 3.79 -7.27 11.99
C ALA A 366 3.50 -6.00 11.19
N LEU A 367 2.84 -6.17 10.04
CA LEU A 367 2.13 -5.07 9.40
C LEU A 367 0.83 -4.81 10.19
N ILE A 368 0.70 -3.62 10.74
CA ILE A 368 -0.52 -3.14 11.39
C ILE A 368 -1.27 -2.29 10.39
N THR A 369 -2.58 -2.48 10.27
CA THR A 369 -3.45 -1.57 9.49
C THR A 369 -4.67 -1.16 10.28
N CYS A 370 -5.15 0.06 10.10
CA CYS A 370 -6.42 0.51 10.65
C CYS A 370 -7.10 1.51 9.71
N LEU A 371 -8.41 1.71 9.91
CA LEU A 371 -9.22 2.67 9.17
C LEU A 371 -9.50 3.89 10.04
N LEU A 372 -9.20 5.06 9.49
CA LEU A 372 -9.33 6.36 10.14
C LEU A 372 -10.47 7.14 9.49
N LEU A 373 -11.38 7.70 10.29
CA LEU A 373 -12.48 8.50 9.77
C LEU A 373 -12.03 9.93 9.45
N MET A 374 -12.01 10.30 8.17
CA MET A 374 -11.70 11.65 7.69
C MET A 374 -12.98 12.46 7.49
N GLN A 375 -13.68 12.76 8.58
CA GLN A 375 -14.87 13.62 8.57
C GLN A 375 -14.66 14.89 9.40
N LYS A 376 -15.32 15.98 9.03
CA LYS A 376 -15.39 17.17 9.88
C LYS A 376 -16.03 16.76 11.20
N GLN A 377 -15.24 16.70 12.26
CA GLN A 377 -15.80 16.53 13.60
C GLN A 377 -16.64 17.77 13.90
N ASN A 378 -17.95 17.60 13.89
CA ASN A 378 -18.87 18.59 14.44
C ASN A 378 -18.72 18.52 15.95
N PHE A 379 -17.83 19.34 16.51
CA PHE A 379 -17.80 19.57 17.94
C PHE A 379 -19.13 20.23 18.34
N TYR A 380 -20.09 19.42 18.78
CA TYR A 380 -21.19 19.92 19.59
C TYR A 380 -20.59 20.28 20.95
N ASN A 381 -20.46 21.58 21.21
CA ASN A 381 -20.23 22.10 22.56
C ASN A 381 -21.30 21.48 23.48
N LYS A 382 -20.88 20.67 24.44
CA LYS A 382 -21.67 20.31 25.61
C LYS A 382 -21.17 21.08 26.81
#